data_AF-A0A538HKI6-F1
#
_entry.id   AF-A0A538HKI6-F1
#
_cell.length_a   1.000
_cell.length_b   1.000
_cell.length_c   1.000
_cell.angle_alpha   90.00
_cell.angle_beta   90.00
_cell.angle_gamma   90.00
#
_symmetry.space_group_name_H-M   'P 1'
#
loop_
_entity.id
_entity.type
_entity.pdbx_description
1 polymer ?
#
loop_
_entity_poly.entity_id
_entity_poly.type
_entity_poly.pdbx_seq_one_letter_code
_entity_poly.pdbx_strand_id
1 'polypeptide(L)'
;IKRHRFSRGPVTHGSHNVRKPGSIGASATPSRVFKGVKMAGRLGGKRVTQVGLTVHGVDTERNLLLVKGAVPGPKNGIVEVREERAHGRA
;
A
#
# COMPACT_ATOMS: atom_id res chain seq x y z
N ILE A 1 6.42 -11.06 4.19
CA ILE A 1 7.32 -9.96 3.75
C ILE A 1 6.60 -8.97 2.84
N LYS A 2 6.48 -9.20 1.51
CA LYS A 2 6.08 -8.17 0.51
C LYS A 2 4.82 -7.34 0.84
N ARG A 3 3.75 -7.98 1.30
CA ARG A 3 2.46 -7.31 1.59
C ARG A 3 2.51 -6.34 2.78
N HIS A 4 3.24 -6.70 3.83
CA HIS A 4 3.21 -6.01 5.14
C HIS A 4 4.57 -5.48 5.58
N ARG A 5 5.59 -5.56 4.71
CA ARG A 5 6.98 -5.15 4.99
C ARG A 5 7.62 -5.80 6.21
N PHE A 6 7.20 -7.03 6.57
CA PHE A 6 7.86 -7.80 7.62
C PHE A 6 9.32 -8.09 7.28
N SER A 7 10.20 -8.05 8.27
CA SER A 7 11.59 -8.52 8.16
C SER A 7 11.64 -10.01 7.81
N ARG A 8 12.74 -10.41 7.18
CA ARG A 8 13.05 -11.81 6.88
C ARG A 8 13.82 -12.44 8.03
N GLY A 9 13.77 -13.76 8.16
CA GLY A 9 14.64 -14.49 9.08
C GLY A 9 16.06 -14.68 8.51
N PRO A 10 17.03 -15.14 9.34
CA PRO A 10 18.38 -15.48 8.91
C PRO A 10 18.38 -16.57 7.84
N VAL A 11 19.39 -16.53 6.96
CA VAL A 11 19.59 -17.55 5.90
C VAL A 11 20.58 -18.64 6.35
N THR A 12 21.48 -18.31 7.27
CA THR A 12 22.53 -19.20 7.78
C THR A 12 22.24 -19.64 9.22
N HIS A 13 23.17 -20.40 9.82
CA HIS A 13 23.12 -20.90 11.20
C HIS A 13 21.85 -21.71 11.54
N GLY A 14 21.45 -22.64 10.66
CA GLY A 14 20.38 -23.61 10.94
C GLY A 14 18.95 -23.06 10.88
N SER A 15 18.75 -21.79 10.49
CA SER A 15 17.41 -21.24 10.32
C SER A 15 16.68 -21.87 9.13
N HIS A 16 15.51 -22.47 9.39
CA HIS A 16 14.61 -22.99 8.36
C HIS A 16 13.49 -22.00 7.97
N ASN A 17 13.48 -20.80 8.55
CA ASN A 17 12.46 -19.79 8.28
C ASN A 17 13.06 -18.48 7.75
N VAL A 18 13.20 -18.40 6.42
CA VAL A 18 13.72 -17.19 5.77
C VAL A 18 12.60 -16.18 5.48
N ARG A 19 11.47 -16.63 4.93
CA ARG A 19 10.41 -15.73 4.41
C ARG A 19 9.00 -16.01 4.96
N LYS A 20 8.83 -17.05 5.78
CA LYS A 20 7.51 -17.41 6.33
C LYS A 20 7.14 -16.38 7.41
N PRO A 21 5.83 -16.17 7.67
CA PRO A 21 5.40 -15.36 8.81
C PRO A 21 5.97 -15.91 10.13
N GLY A 22 6.15 -15.02 11.11
CA GLY A 22 6.51 -15.40 12.48
C GLY A 22 5.31 -15.91 13.28
N SER A 23 5.43 -15.91 14.60
CA SER A 23 4.31 -16.25 15.49
C SER A 23 3.10 -15.35 15.24
N ILE A 24 1.90 -15.94 15.33
CA ILE A 24 0.61 -15.28 15.02
C ILE A 24 -0.23 -14.96 16.26
N GLY A 25 0.24 -15.34 17.46
CA GLY A 25 -0.49 -15.17 18.71
C GLY A 25 0.36 -15.37 19.96
N ALA A 26 -0.27 -15.14 21.10
CA ALA A 26 0.26 -15.48 22.41
C ALA A 26 0.02 -16.97 22.72
N SER A 27 0.59 -17.45 23.84
CA SER A 27 0.47 -18.83 24.34
C SER A 27 -0.95 -19.15 24.84
N ALA A 28 -1.13 -19.47 26.13
CA ALA A 28 -2.39 -19.98 26.68
C ALA A 28 -3.57 -18.99 26.57
N THR A 29 -3.37 -17.73 26.96
CA THR A 29 -4.40 -16.69 26.86
C THR A 29 -4.08 -15.80 25.66
N PRO A 30 -4.97 -15.58 24.68
CA PRO A 30 -6.42 -15.84 24.64
C PRO A 30 -6.86 -17.10 23.86
N SER A 31 -5.97 -18.07 23.57
CA SER A 31 -6.28 -19.31 22.81
C SER A 31 -6.97 -19.08 21.45
N ARG A 32 -6.78 -17.90 20.85
CA ARG A 32 -7.32 -17.56 19.52
C ARG A 32 -6.44 -16.54 18.82
N VAL A 33 -6.53 -16.51 17.50
CA VAL A 33 -5.90 -15.45 16.70
C VAL A 33 -6.81 -14.22 16.69
N PHE A 34 -6.25 -13.04 16.98
CA PHE A 34 -7.00 -11.79 16.90
C PHE A 34 -7.40 -11.45 15.45
N LYS A 35 -8.59 -10.87 15.28
CA LYS A 35 -9.01 -10.37 13.97
C LYS A 35 -8.07 -9.23 13.53
N GLY A 36 -7.73 -9.20 12.24
CA GLY A 36 -6.82 -8.19 11.69
C GLY A 36 -5.34 -8.52 11.79
N VAL A 37 -4.96 -9.68 12.35
CA VAL A 37 -3.57 -10.17 12.30
C VAL A 37 -3.11 -10.24 10.83
N LYS A 38 -1.99 -9.57 10.55
CA LYS A 38 -1.45 -9.37 9.21
C LYS A 38 -0.87 -10.67 8.66
N MET A 39 -1.56 -11.27 7.68
CA MET A 39 -1.13 -12.51 7.02
C MET A 39 -0.95 -12.36 5.49
N ALA A 40 -0.53 -13.44 4.85
CA ALA A 40 -0.45 -13.54 3.38
C ALA A 40 -1.82 -13.27 2.72
N GLY A 41 -1.80 -12.88 1.45
CA GLY A 41 -3.01 -12.60 0.67
C GLY A 41 -2.73 -11.63 -0.47
N ARG A 42 -3.78 -11.27 -1.22
CA ARG A 42 -3.69 -10.37 -2.37
C ARG A 42 -3.17 -8.98 -1.94
N LEU A 43 -2.18 -8.48 -2.69
CA LEU A 43 -1.65 -7.13 -2.60
C LEU A 43 -2.02 -6.37 -3.88
N GLY A 44 -2.53 -5.15 -3.75
CA GLY A 44 -3.04 -4.36 -4.88
C GLY A 44 -4.51 -4.62 -5.22
N GLY A 45 -4.98 -4.05 -6.31
CA GLY A 45 -6.38 -4.17 -6.75
C GLY A 45 -7.39 -3.46 -5.85
N LYS A 46 -6.95 -2.44 -5.12
CA LYS A 46 -7.79 -1.59 -4.28
C LYS A 46 -7.74 -0.16 -4.79
N ARG A 47 -8.82 0.59 -4.62
CA ARG A 47 -8.85 2.03 -4.89
C ARG A 47 -7.91 2.75 -3.91
N VAL A 48 -7.04 3.61 -4.42
CA VAL A 48 -6.08 4.42 -3.66
C VAL A 48 -6.20 5.86 -4.14
N THR A 49 -6.12 6.80 -3.21
CA THR A 49 -6.11 8.24 -3.48
C THR A 49 -4.75 8.80 -3.11
N GLN A 50 -4.09 9.46 -4.04
CA GLN A 50 -2.88 10.25 -3.77
C GLN A 50 -3.30 11.70 -3.59
N VAL A 51 -3.02 12.27 -2.42
CA VAL A 51 -3.36 13.66 -2.06
C VAL A 51 -2.14 14.58 -2.22
N GLY A 52 -2.38 15.90 -2.28
CA GLY A 52 -1.32 16.92 -2.37
C GLY A 52 -0.57 16.97 -3.70
N LEU A 53 -1.19 16.49 -4.79
CA LEU A 53 -0.59 16.60 -6.13
C LEU A 53 -0.85 17.98 -6.72
N THR A 54 0.16 18.53 -7.40
CA THR A 54 0.06 19.83 -8.06
C THR A 54 -0.17 19.65 -9.55
N VAL A 55 -1.12 20.40 -10.11
CA VAL A 55 -1.28 20.52 -11.57
C VAL A 55 -0.15 21.41 -12.10
N HIS A 56 0.69 20.86 -12.97
CA HIS A 56 1.81 21.58 -13.56
C HIS A 56 1.39 22.37 -14.80
N GLY A 57 0.45 21.84 -15.58
CA GLY A 57 -0.04 22.49 -16.78
C GLY A 57 -1.25 21.78 -17.37
N VAL A 58 -1.97 22.50 -18.22
CA VAL A 58 -3.14 22.00 -18.96
C VAL A 58 -2.91 22.32 -20.43
N ASP A 59 -2.92 21.29 -21.28
CA ASP A 59 -2.90 21.43 -22.74
C ASP A 59 -4.33 21.16 -23.23
N THR A 60 -5.03 22.24 -23.56
CA THR A 60 -6.44 22.19 -23.99
C THR A 60 -6.60 21.70 -25.42
N GLU A 61 -5.58 21.86 -26.28
CA GLU A 61 -5.63 21.40 -27.67
C GLU A 61 -5.59 19.87 -27.75
N ARG A 62 -4.76 19.25 -26.90
CA ARG A 62 -4.63 17.78 -26.82
C ARG A 62 -5.47 17.15 -25.73
N ASN A 63 -6.18 17.97 -24.95
CA ASN A 63 -6.95 17.56 -23.78
C ASN A 63 -6.11 16.75 -22.77
N LEU A 64 -4.91 17.27 -22.45
CA LEU A 64 -3.95 16.63 -21.54
C LEU A 64 -3.79 17.43 -20.26
N LEU A 65 -3.73 16.72 -19.12
CA LEU A 65 -3.45 17.28 -17.81
C LEU A 65 -2.07 16.81 -17.33
N LEU A 66 -1.17 17.76 -17.10
CA LEU A 66 0.17 17.47 -16.57
C LEU A 66 0.13 17.56 -15.05
N VAL A 67 0.35 16.42 -14.38
CA VAL A 67 0.34 16.32 -12.91
C VAL A 67 1.76 16.07 -12.40
N LYS A 68 2.21 16.88 -11.43
CA LYS A 68 3.49 16.69 -10.77
C LYS A 68 3.37 15.61 -9.70
N GLY A 69 3.98 14.44 -9.95
CA GLY A 69 4.04 13.33 -9.02
C GLY A 69 3.58 12.01 -9.62
N ALA A 70 3.40 11.00 -8.78
CA ALA A 70 2.95 9.67 -9.21
C ALA A 70 1.44 9.52 -9.04
N VAL A 71 0.76 9.05 -10.09
CA VAL A 71 -0.67 8.71 -10.07
C VAL A 71 -0.81 7.20 -9.86
N PRO A 72 -1.63 6.73 -8.90
CA PRO A 72 -1.80 5.31 -8.64
C PRO A 72 -2.60 4.64 -9.76
N GLY A 73 -2.01 3.64 -10.41
CA GLY A 73 -2.68 2.82 -11.43
C GLY A 73 -1.70 2.34 -12.50
N PRO A 74 -2.08 1.32 -13.28
CA PRO A 74 -1.34 0.96 -14.49
C PRO A 74 -1.55 2.01 -15.59
N LYS A 75 -0.68 1.99 -16.61
CA LYS A 75 -0.90 2.77 -17.84
C LYS A 75 -2.24 2.41 -18.46
N ASN A 76 -2.92 3.40 -19.06
CA ASN A 76 -4.25 3.27 -19.66
C ASN A 76 -5.35 2.85 -18.66
N GLY A 77 -5.10 2.93 -17.35
CA GLY A 77 -6.12 2.76 -16.32
C GLY A 77 -7.00 4.00 -16.18
N ILE A 78 -8.20 3.81 -15.65
CA ILE A 78 -9.10 4.92 -15.32
C ILE A 78 -8.64 5.57 -14.02
N VAL A 79 -8.59 6.90 -14.02
CA VAL A 79 -8.29 7.71 -12.85
C VAL A 79 -9.40 8.72 -12.63
N GLU A 80 -9.66 9.05 -11.37
CA GLU A 80 -10.63 10.08 -11.00
C GLU A 80 -9.89 11.25 -10.39
N VAL A 81 -10.04 12.43 -10.99
CA VAL A 81 -9.44 13.68 -10.51
C VAL A 81 -10.52 14.49 -9.79
N ARG A 82 -10.20 14.96 -8.58
CA ARG A 82 -11.09 15.78 -7.77
C ARG A 82 -10.28 16.93 -7.17
N GLU A 83 -10.95 18.04 -6.92
CA GLU A 83 -10.38 19.11 -6.12
C GLU A 83 -10.11 18.61 -4.69
N GLU A 84 -8.95 18.98 -4.15
CA GLU A 84 -8.61 18.63 -2.79
C GLU A 84 -9.47 19.45 -1.82
N ARG A 85 -10.34 18.79 -1.07
CA ARG A 85 -11.00 19.43 0.08
C ARG A 85 -9.93 19.61 1.15
N ALA A 86 -9.70 20.87 1.55
CA ALA A 86 -8.70 21.26 2.54
C ALA A 86 -8.61 20.22 3.67
N HIS A 87 -7.50 19.48 3.70
CA HIS A 87 -7.19 18.64 4.83
C HIS A 87 -6.83 19.60 5.97
N GLY A 88 -7.76 19.79 6.90
CA GLY A 88 -7.50 20.56 8.12
C GLY A 88 -6.22 20.04 8.75
N ARG A 89 -5.18 20.87 8.73
CA ARG A 89 -3.98 20.64 9.53
C ARG A 89 -4.41 20.78 10.98
N ALA A 90 -4.42 19.68 11.72
CA ALA A 90 -4.26 19.74 13.17
C ALA A 90 -2.79 20.03 13.47
#